data_AF-X1FAQ4-F1
#
_entry.id   AF-X1FAQ4-F1
#
_cell.length_a   1.000
_cell.length_b   1.000
_cell.length_c   1.000
_cell.angle_alpha   90.00
_cell.angle_beta   90.00
_cell.angle_gamma   90.00
#
_symmetry.space_group_name_H-M   'P 1'
#
loop_
_entity.id
_entity.type
_entity.pdbx_description
1 polymer ?
#
loop_
_entity_poly.entity_id
_entity_poly.type
_entity_poly.pdbx_seq_one_letter_code
_entity_poly.pdbx_strand_id
1 'polypeptide(L)'
;PVDDSTLSVNSGHYLERHLRQVIGEIERASPVELIAIGIGHDVTRYYRRAVTIVDVEQLGGAITEKLAELFDEEPKTPSRGGGLSLQPPPPTHTKGALAAA
;
A
#
# COMPACT_ATOMS: atom_id res chain seq x y z
N PRO A 1 21.42 4.22 -1.08
CA PRO A 1 22.20 5.47 -1.04
C PRO A 1 21.79 6.33 0.15
N VAL A 2 22.64 6.36 1.16
CA VAL A 2 22.54 7.29 2.28
C VAL A 2 23.87 8.02 2.26
N ASP A 3 23.85 9.30 1.93
CA ASP A 3 25.04 10.13 1.91
C ASP A 3 25.20 10.78 3.29
N ASP A 4 26.36 10.58 3.92
CA ASP A 4 26.63 11.00 5.30
C ASP A 4 26.48 12.52 5.49
N SER A 5 26.81 13.29 4.45
CA SER A 5 26.71 14.74 4.49
C SER A 5 25.26 15.19 4.60
N THR A 6 24.31 14.48 3.97
CA THR A 6 22.88 14.79 4.06
C THR A 6 22.30 14.48 5.44
N LEU A 7 22.78 13.44 6.13
CA LEU A 7 22.31 13.10 7.48
C LEU A 7 22.91 13.99 8.58
N SER A 8 24.12 14.51 8.37
CA SER A 8 24.82 15.30 9.39
C SER A 8 24.21 16.69 9.64
N VAL A 9 23.57 17.28 8.64
CA VAL A 9 23.03 18.66 8.70
C VAL A 9 21.51 18.72 8.82
N ASN A 10 20.81 17.58 8.65
CA ASN A 10 19.35 17.52 8.66
C ASN A 10 18.84 16.67 9.83
N SER A 11 17.61 16.92 10.27
CA SER A 11 16.93 16.06 11.25
C SER A 11 16.92 14.60 10.78
N GLY A 12 17.13 13.63 11.67
CA GLY A 12 17.34 12.21 11.32
C GLY A 12 16.24 11.52 10.49
N HIS A 13 15.07 12.15 10.32
CA HIS A 13 13.96 11.63 9.50
C HIS A 13 13.74 12.42 8.19
N TYR A 14 14.63 13.34 7.83
CA TYR A 14 14.45 14.22 6.68
C TYR A 14 14.30 13.46 5.37
N LEU A 15 15.23 12.54 5.08
CA LEU A 15 15.23 11.74 3.85
C LEU A 15 14.01 10.83 3.76
N GLU A 16 13.63 10.18 4.87
CA GLU A 16 12.44 9.31 4.88
C GLU A 16 11.18 10.12 4.62
N ARG A 17 11.00 11.26 5.30
CA ARG A 17 9.84 12.13 5.11
C ARG A 17 9.77 12.65 3.69
N HIS A 18 10.89 13.12 3.16
CA HIS A 18 10.97 13.64 1.79
C HIS A 18 10.67 12.55 0.76
N LEU A 19 11.23 11.34 0.93
CA LEU A 19 10.95 10.21 0.06
C LEU A 19 9.46 9.87 0.03
N ARG A 20 8.80 9.79 1.19
CA ARG A 20 7.35 9.56 1.28
C ARG A 20 6.53 10.67 0.60
N GLN A 21 6.96 11.91 0.75
CA GLN A 21 6.30 13.05 0.10
C GLN A 21 6.38 12.93 -1.43
N VAL A 22 7.59 12.75 -1.97
CA VAL A 22 7.83 12.66 -3.43
C VAL A 22 7.10 11.47 -4.04
N ILE A 23 7.15 10.29 -3.40
CA ILE A 23 6.40 9.11 -3.87
C ILE A 23 4.90 9.43 -3.93
N GLY A 24 4.35 10.02 -2.85
CA GLY A 24 2.95 10.38 -2.80
C GLY A 24 2.54 11.44 -3.83
N GLU A 25 3.41 12.38 -4.17
CA GLU A 25 3.19 13.35 -5.24
C GLU A 25 3.14 12.66 -6.60
N ILE A 26 4.10 11.77 -6.90
CA ILE A 26 4.13 11.01 -8.15
C ILE A 26 2.89 10.12 -8.28
N GLU A 27 2.57 9.33 -7.26
CA GLU A 27 1.45 8.37 -7.33
C GLU A 27 0.06 9.03 -7.42
N ARG A 28 -0.10 10.27 -6.94
CA ARG A 28 -1.42 10.94 -6.92
C ARG A 28 -1.61 11.99 -8.01
N ALA A 29 -0.54 12.66 -8.43
CA ALA A 29 -0.63 13.84 -9.30
C ALA A 29 -0.02 13.60 -10.68
N SER A 30 0.68 12.49 -10.90
CA SER A 30 1.38 12.21 -12.16
C SER A 30 0.70 11.08 -12.93
N PRO A 31 0.65 11.15 -14.28
CA PRO A 31 0.27 10.00 -15.11
C PRO A 31 1.36 8.92 -15.19
N VAL A 32 2.41 9.03 -14.37
CA VAL A 32 3.57 8.14 -14.39
C VAL A 32 3.33 6.93 -13.50
N GLU A 33 3.56 5.74 -14.05
CA GLU A 33 3.57 4.51 -13.27
C GLU A 33 4.91 4.35 -12.53
N LEU A 34 4.84 4.31 -11.19
CA LEU A 34 6.00 4.14 -10.32
C LEU A 34 6.13 2.69 -9.85
N ILE A 35 7.31 2.08 -10.03
CA ILE A 35 7.66 0.75 -9.52
C ILE A 35 9.06 0.81 -8.91
N ALA A 36 9.26 0.20 -7.74
CA ALA A 36 10.58 0.12 -7.10
C ALA A 36 11.16 -1.30 -7.14
N ILE A 37 12.47 -1.40 -7.41
CA ILE A 37 13.22 -2.64 -7.30
C ILE A 37 14.26 -2.48 -6.19
N GLY A 38 14.06 -3.22 -5.10
CA GLY A 38 15.00 -3.28 -3.97
C GLY A 38 15.94 -4.46 -4.11
N ILE A 39 17.26 -4.23 -4.12
CA ILE A 39 18.26 -5.30 -4.15
C ILE A 39 18.77 -5.51 -2.72
N GLY A 40 18.50 -6.68 -2.15
CA GLY A 40 18.88 -7.01 -0.77
C GLY A 40 18.20 -6.14 0.31
N HIS A 41 17.20 -5.34 -0.06
CA HIS A 41 16.49 -4.45 0.85
C HIS A 41 15.00 -4.37 0.50
N ASP A 42 14.15 -4.47 1.52
CA ASP A 42 12.70 -4.38 1.35
C ASP A 42 12.26 -2.92 1.16
N VAL A 43 11.80 -2.60 -0.05
CA VAL A 43 11.27 -1.27 -0.42
C VAL A 43 9.74 -1.20 -0.40
N THR A 44 9.08 -2.36 -0.22
CA THR A 44 7.91 -2.61 0.63
C THR A 44 7.12 -1.43 1.19
N ARG A 45 7.82 -0.76 2.09
CA ARG A 45 7.30 0.19 3.07
C ARG A 45 7.00 1.58 2.50
N TYR A 46 7.52 1.87 1.31
CA TYR A 46 7.47 3.19 0.71
C TYR A 46 6.71 3.19 -0.62
N TYR A 47 6.77 2.11 -1.39
CA TYR A 47 6.22 2.06 -2.74
C TYR A 47 5.04 1.09 -2.81
N ARG A 48 3.94 1.50 -3.44
CA ARG A 48 2.76 0.64 -3.61
C ARG A 48 3.04 -0.58 -4.48
N ARG A 49 3.87 -0.42 -5.52
CA ARG A 49 4.35 -1.50 -6.38
C ARG A 49 5.84 -1.62 -6.26
N ALA A 50 6.29 -2.78 -5.79
CA ALA A 50 7.69 -3.04 -5.53
C ALA A 50 8.02 -4.52 -5.68
N VAL A 51 9.28 -4.78 -6.05
CA VAL A 51 9.88 -6.11 -6.04
C VAL A 51 11.20 -6.05 -5.30
N THR A 52 11.45 -7.07 -4.50
CA THR A 52 12.72 -7.25 -3.81
C THR A 52 13.44 -8.43 -4.43
N ILE A 53 14.62 -8.20 -4.98
CA ILE A 53 15.53 -9.23 -5.49
C ILE A 53 16.70 -9.40 -4.53
N VAL A 54 17.30 -10.58 -4.55
CA VAL A 54 18.42 -10.89 -3.65
C VAL A 54 19.72 -10.30 -4.18
N ASP A 55 19.92 -10.37 -5.50
CA ASP A 55 21.17 -9.97 -6.16
C ASP A 55 20.90 -9.25 -7.49
N VAL A 56 21.92 -8.59 -8.05
CA VAL A 56 21.86 -7.76 -9.26
C VAL A 56 21.69 -8.59 -10.55
N GLU A 57 22.15 -9.83 -10.60
CA GLU A 57 22.00 -10.75 -11.73
C GLU A 57 20.52 -11.00 -12.05
N GLN A 58 19.66 -10.94 -11.04
CA GLN A 58 18.20 -11.07 -11.17
C GLN A 58 17.51 -9.80 -11.70
N LEU A 59 18.21 -8.65 -11.75
CA LEU A 59 17.65 -7.36 -12.13
C LEU A 59 17.07 -7.37 -13.55
N GLY A 60 17.76 -7.99 -14.50
CA GLY A 60 17.30 -8.07 -15.88
C GLY A 60 15.98 -8.83 -16.03
N GLY A 61 15.84 -9.95 -15.31
CA GLY A 61 14.58 -10.71 -15.24
C GLY A 61 13.47 -9.90 -14.60
N ALA A 62 13.74 -9.29 -13.44
CA ALA A 62 12.77 -8.47 -12.72
C ALA A 62 12.27 -7.27 -13.55
N ILE A 63 13.16 -6.58 -14.27
CA ILE A 63 12.78 -5.47 -15.16
C ILE A 63 11.87 -5.99 -16.28
N THR A 64 12.21 -7.11 -16.92
CA THR A 64 11.42 -7.68 -18.02
C THR A 64 10.03 -8.07 -17.54
N GLU A 65 9.93 -8.71 -16.38
CA GLU A 65 8.66 -9.11 -15.76
C GLU A 65 7.81 -7.89 -15.38
N LYS A 66 8.37 -6.89 -14.69
CA LYS A 66 7.64 -5.67 -14.34
C LYS A 66 7.19 -4.88 -15.56
N LEU A 67 7.99 -4.86 -16.64
CA LEU A 67 7.59 -4.24 -17.90
C LEU A 67 6.44 -5.00 -18.56
N ALA A 68 6.47 -6.33 -18.56
CA ALA A 68 5.36 -7.14 -19.08
C ALA A 68 4.06 -6.87 -18.30
N GLU A 69 4.12 -6.81 -16.97
CA GLU A 69 2.97 -6.51 -16.11
C GLU A 69 2.31 -5.16 -16.41
N LEU A 70 3.07 -4.16 -16.90
CA LEU A 70 2.50 -2.85 -17.28
C LEU A 70 1.61 -2.94 -18.54
N PHE A 71 1.76 -3.97 -19.36
CA PHE A 71 0.95 -4.19 -20.55
C PHE A 71 -0.25 -5.12 -20.32
N ASP A 72 -0.26 -5.85 -19.21
CA ASP A 72 -1.39 -6.69 -18.80
C ASP A 72 -2.46 -5.81 -18.12
N GLU A 73 -3.74 -5.97 -18.50
CA GLU A 73 -4.83 -5.15 -17.96
C GLU A 73 -4.91 -5.24 -16.42
N GLU A 74 -4.88 -4.09 -15.72
CA GLU A 74 -5.16 -4.06 -14.28
C GLU A 74 -6.54 -4.68 -14.04
N PRO A 75 -6.66 -5.73 -13.19
CA PRO A 75 -7.96 -6.17 -12.71
C PRO A 75 -8.52 -5.02 -11.89
N LYS A 76 -9.48 -4.28 -12.46
CA LYS A 76 -10.26 -3.26 -11.77
C LYS A 76 -10.68 -3.87 -10.44
N THR A 77 -10.07 -3.40 -9.35
CA THR A 77 -10.51 -3.76 -8.01
C THR A 77 -11.97 -3.34 -7.97
N PRO A 78 -12.94 -4.25 -7.81
CA PRO A 78 -14.33 -3.85 -7.72
C PRO A 78 -14.40 -2.93 -6.51
N SER A 79 -14.65 -1.64 -6.76
CA SER A 79 -14.96 -0.72 -5.69
C SER A 79 -16.13 -1.36 -4.96
N ARG A 80 -15.92 -1.78 -3.72
CA ARG A 80 -16.99 -2.23 -2.82
C ARG A 80 -17.83 -0.99 -2.49
N GLY A 81 -18.60 -0.54 -3.47
CA GLY A 81 -19.71 0.37 -3.29
C GLY A 81 -20.89 -0.42 -2.72
N GLY A 82 -21.46 0.06 -1.63
CA GLY A 82 -22.78 -0.35 -1.18
C GLY A 82 -22.82 -1.52 -0.20
N GLY A 83 -22.11 -1.41 0.93
CA GLY A 83 -22.48 -2.17 2.13
C GLY A 83 -23.76 -1.60 2.72
N LEU A 84 -24.93 -2.04 2.24
CA LEU A 84 -26.19 -1.83 2.95
C LEU A 84 -26.05 -2.50 4.32
N SER A 85 -26.06 -1.70 5.38
CA SER A 85 -26.04 -2.20 6.75
C SER A 85 -27.38 -2.89 7.04
N LEU A 86 -27.43 -4.22 6.87
CA LEU A 86 -28.48 -5.05 7.46
C LEU A 86 -28.25 -5.07 8.97
N GLN A 87 -28.79 -4.07 9.69
CA GLN A 87 -28.96 -4.20 11.14
C GLN A 87 -30.01 -5.29 11.38
N PRO A 88 -29.71 -6.31 12.21
CA PRO A 88 -30.74 -7.23 12.66
C PRO A 88 -31.76 -6.47 13.54
N PRO A 89 -33.06 -6.84 13.47
CA PRO A 89 -34.10 -6.13 14.20
C PRO A 89 -33.90 -6.26 15.73
N PRO A 90 -34.28 -5.23 16.51
CA PRO A 90 -34.12 -5.26 17.97
C PRO A 90 -35.03 -6.33 18.60
N PRO A 91 -34.60 -6.98 19.69
CA PRO A 91 -35.42 -7.96 20.39
C PRO A 91 -36.61 -7.27 21.06
N THR A 92 -37.81 -7.78 20.79
CA THR A 92 -39.04 -7.35 21.45
C THR A 92 -39.06 -7.88 22.88
N HIS A 93 -38.99 -6.98 23.86
CA HIS A 93 -39.27 -7.32 25.26
C HIS A 93 -40.77 -7.53 25.45
N THR A 94 -41.22 -8.78 25.39
CA THR A 94 -42.51 -9.17 25.98
C THR A 94 -42.27 -9.47 27.46
N LYS A 95 -42.52 -8.49 28.34
CA LYS A 95 -42.72 -8.73 29.76
C LYS A 95 -44.00 -9.56 29.93
N GLY A 96 -43.86 -10.88 29.95
CA GLY A 96 -44.87 -11.80 30.47
C GLY A 96 -44.57 -12.07 31.93
N ALA A 97 -45.36 -11.46 32.82
CA ALA A 97 -45.33 -11.70 34.25
C ALA A 97 -45.55 -13.20 34.54
N LEU A 98 -44.65 -13.76 35.34
CA LEU A 98 -44.77 -15.10 35.88
C LEU A 98 -45.88 -15.12 36.94
N ALA A 99 -46.69 -16.18 36.84
CA ALA A 99 -47.45 -16.88 37.86
C ALA A 99 -47.03 -16.57 39.32
N ALA A 100 -47.95 -16.16 40.20
CA ALA A 100 -48.96 -16.96 40.90
C ALA A 100 -48.41 -17.76 42.09
N ALA A 101 -49.16 -17.61 43.19
CA ALA A 101 -49.32 -18.52 44.35
C ALA A 101 -48.12 -18.76 45.28
#